data_AF-A0A1Y3ZP56-F1
#
_entry.id   AF-A0A1Y3ZP56-F1
#
_cell.length_a   1.000
_cell.length_b   1.000
_cell.length_c   1.000
_cell.angle_alpha   90.00
_cell.angle_beta   90.00
_cell.angle_gamma   90.00
#
_symmetry.space_group_name_H-M   'P 1'
#
loop_
_entity.id
_entity.type
_entity.pdbx_description
1 polymer ?
#
loop_
_entity_poly.entity_id
_entity_poly.type
_entity_poly.pdbx_seq_one_letter_code
_entity_poly.pdbx_strand_id
1 'polypeptide(L)'
;MYFAFQCTGGGGVTQILDQLDGAGVKALFLFRPEELEANEENLRRIVGSGHAVGLSVEGTTLSQVEEQLDQGEALLDRLVRLKTHTVYLEKAGRDVSSALSEEGWACWSPQLDQTGDTRSAATRSNALMNNFDSRTGSVRVMLDDRPGTADLLDRLLPRMEREDYRTRLALETWF
;
A
#
# COMPACT_ATOMS: atom_id res chain seq x y z
N MET A 1 8.59 -2.49 -10.24
CA MET A 1 7.89 -1.49 -9.40
C MET A 1 6.91 -2.21 -8.52
N TYR A 2 6.92 -1.89 -7.23
CA TYR A 2 5.93 -2.37 -6.27
C TYR A 2 5.17 -1.16 -5.75
N PHE A 3 3.85 -1.16 -5.91
CA PHE A 3 2.98 -0.11 -5.38
C PHE A 3 2.32 -0.59 -4.10
N ALA A 4 2.36 0.27 -3.08
CA ALA A 4 1.55 0.15 -1.88
C ALA A 4 0.70 1.41 -1.70
N PHE A 5 -0.52 1.23 -1.21
CA PHE A 5 -1.46 2.31 -0.89
C PHE A 5 -1.74 2.31 0.60
N GLN A 6 -1.36 3.38 1.29
CA GLN A 6 -1.73 3.60 2.68
C GLN A 6 -3.18 4.10 2.71
N CYS A 7 -4.06 3.30 3.32
CA CYS A 7 -5.50 3.55 3.39
C CYS A 7 -5.85 4.08 4.78
N THR A 8 -6.06 5.39 4.86
CA THR A 8 -6.27 6.15 6.11
C THR A 8 -7.57 6.97 6.07
N GLY A 9 -8.56 6.54 5.27
CA GLY A 9 -9.85 7.21 5.15
C GLY A 9 -9.90 8.32 4.10
N GLY A 10 -8.99 8.30 3.10
CA GLY A 10 -8.91 9.30 2.04
C GLY A 10 -10.05 9.22 1.01
N GLY A 11 -10.80 8.11 0.97
CA GLY A 11 -12.03 7.95 0.19
C GLY A 11 -11.84 7.75 -1.32
N GLY A 12 -10.61 7.56 -1.79
CA GLY A 12 -10.26 7.33 -3.19
C GLY A 12 -9.99 5.87 -3.58
N VAL A 13 -10.15 4.92 -2.65
CA VAL A 13 -9.81 3.49 -2.85
C VAL A 13 -10.51 2.92 -4.09
N THR A 14 -11.81 3.19 -4.28
CA THR A 14 -12.58 2.67 -5.41
C THR A 14 -12.02 3.16 -6.75
N GLN A 15 -11.72 4.45 -6.88
CA GLN A 15 -11.17 5.03 -8.10
C GLN A 15 -9.74 4.54 -8.35
N ILE A 16 -8.94 4.34 -7.30
CA ILE A 16 -7.61 3.73 -7.42
C ILE A 16 -7.74 2.32 -8.00
N LEU A 17 -8.67 1.51 -7.50
CA LEU A 17 -8.92 0.17 -8.02
C LEU A 17 -9.36 0.18 -9.49
N ASP A 18 -10.19 1.15 -9.89
CA ASP A 18 -10.59 1.29 -11.30
C ASP A 18 -9.39 1.51 -12.22
N GLN A 19 -8.43 2.35 -11.80
CA GLN A 19 -7.19 2.59 -12.57
C GLN A 19 -6.28 1.36 -12.62
N LEU A 20 -6.14 0.66 -11.49
CA LEU A 20 -5.30 -0.55 -11.41
C LEU A 20 -5.88 -1.69 -12.25
N ASP A 21 -7.19 -1.91 -12.18
CA ASP A 21 -7.89 -2.94 -12.96
C ASP A 21 -7.81 -2.63 -14.46
N GLY A 22 -8.01 -1.37 -14.86
CA GLY A 22 -7.89 -0.93 -16.25
C GLY A 22 -6.48 -1.14 -16.84
N ALA A 23 -5.45 -1.00 -16.01
CA ALA A 23 -4.06 -1.22 -16.41
C ALA A 23 -3.54 -2.65 -16.17
N GLY A 24 -4.35 -3.55 -15.61
CA GLY A 24 -3.92 -4.90 -15.24
C GLY A 24 -2.83 -4.95 -14.16
N VAL A 25 -2.71 -3.91 -13.33
CA VAL A 25 -1.67 -3.78 -12.31
C VAL A 25 -2.18 -4.30 -10.97
N LYS A 26 -1.33 -5.03 -10.23
CA LYS A 26 -1.61 -5.47 -8.85
C LYS A 26 -0.72 -4.75 -7.84
N ALA A 27 -1.28 -4.44 -6.67
CA ALA A 27 -0.65 -3.65 -5.63
C ALA A 27 -1.01 -4.17 -4.23
N LEU A 28 -0.31 -3.64 -3.23
CA LEU A 28 -0.55 -3.87 -1.80
C LEU A 28 -1.41 -2.72 -1.24
N PHE A 29 -2.44 -3.04 -0.47
CA PHE A 29 -3.26 -2.05 0.25
C PHE A 29 -3.03 -2.22 1.75
N LEU A 30 -2.56 -1.16 2.40
CA LEU A 30 -2.21 -1.14 3.82
C LEU A 30 -3.26 -0.32 4.56
N PHE A 31 -4.21 -1.00 5.20
CA PHE A 31 -5.30 -0.34 5.90
C PHE A 31 -4.95 -0.09 7.35
N ARG A 32 -5.30 1.09 7.85
CA ARG A 32 -5.45 1.25 9.29
C ARG A 32 -6.64 0.43 9.79
N PRO A 33 -6.55 -0.20 10.98
CA PRO A 33 -7.63 -1.05 11.49
C PRO A 33 -9.00 -0.35 11.51
N GLU A 34 -9.04 0.93 11.89
CA GLU A 34 -10.26 1.73 11.97
C GLU A 34 -10.94 1.97 10.61
N GLU A 35 -10.23 1.83 9.49
CA GLU A 35 -10.76 2.06 8.14
C GLU A 35 -11.35 0.79 7.50
N LEU A 36 -11.14 -0.38 8.10
CA LEU A 36 -11.51 -1.67 7.51
C LEU A 36 -13.02 -1.84 7.34
N GLU A 37 -13.81 -1.51 8.37
CA GLU A 37 -15.27 -1.69 8.33
C GLU A 37 -15.92 -0.77 7.29
N ALA A 38 -15.50 0.49 7.22
CA ALA A 38 -16.00 1.46 6.25
C ALA A 38 -15.67 1.07 4.79
N ASN A 39 -14.65 0.22 4.60
CA ASN A 39 -14.17 -0.21 3.29
C ASN A 39 -14.47 -1.67 2.97
N GLU A 40 -15.42 -2.33 3.66
CA GLU A 40 -15.69 -3.76 3.47
C GLU A 40 -15.93 -4.16 2.00
N GLU A 41 -16.70 -3.37 1.25
CA GLU A 41 -16.94 -3.63 -0.18
C GLU A 41 -15.64 -3.54 -0.99
N ASN A 42 -14.82 -2.51 -0.73
CA ASN A 42 -13.53 -2.36 -1.36
C ASN A 42 -12.58 -3.50 -0.96
N LEU A 43 -12.57 -3.96 0.30
CA LEU A 43 -11.76 -5.09 0.75
C LEU A 43 -12.10 -6.38 -0.02
N ARG A 44 -13.39 -6.67 -0.21
CA ARG A 44 -13.82 -7.83 -1.02
C ARG A 44 -13.35 -7.70 -2.47
N ARG A 45 -13.43 -6.50 -3.05
CA ARG A 45 -12.91 -6.23 -4.41
C ARG A 45 -11.39 -6.41 -4.47
N ILE A 46 -10.65 -5.87 -3.50
CA ILE A 46 -9.19 -5.96 -3.40
C ILE A 46 -8.74 -7.43 -3.37
N VAL A 47 -9.34 -8.24 -2.50
CA VAL A 47 -9.04 -9.67 -2.41
C VAL A 47 -9.48 -10.40 -3.68
N GLY A 48 -10.71 -10.16 -4.15
CA GLY A 48 -11.27 -10.82 -5.33
C GLY A 48 -10.54 -10.50 -6.64
N SER A 49 -9.88 -9.34 -6.75
CA SER A 49 -9.10 -8.95 -7.91
C SER A 49 -7.62 -9.33 -7.79
N GLY A 50 -7.19 -9.98 -6.70
CA GLY A 50 -5.82 -10.49 -6.54
C GLY A 50 -4.80 -9.44 -6.11
N HIS A 51 -5.24 -8.35 -5.47
CA HIS A 51 -4.34 -7.46 -4.73
C HIS A 51 -3.98 -8.07 -3.37
N ALA A 52 -2.89 -7.58 -2.76
CA ALA A 52 -2.54 -7.94 -1.39
C ALA A 52 -3.12 -6.93 -0.41
N VAL A 53 -3.39 -7.37 0.82
CA VAL A 53 -3.82 -6.52 1.93
C VAL A 53 -2.84 -6.70 3.08
N GLY A 54 -2.48 -5.61 3.73
CA GLY A 54 -1.76 -5.59 5.00
C GLY A 54 -2.32 -4.51 5.92
N LEU A 55 -1.67 -4.32 7.06
CA LEU A 55 -2.07 -3.35 8.08
C LEU A 55 -1.12 -2.15 8.09
N SER A 56 -1.65 -0.96 8.32
CA SER A 56 -0.91 0.28 8.59
C SER A 56 -1.15 0.66 10.04
N VAL A 57 -0.10 0.80 10.84
CA VAL A 57 -0.23 1.00 12.30
C VAL A 57 0.55 2.22 12.77
N GLU A 58 -0.07 2.99 13.66
CA GLU A 58 0.47 4.26 14.18
C GLU A 58 1.28 4.11 15.48
N GLY A 59 1.23 2.93 16.12
CA GLY A 59 1.87 2.71 17.41
C GLY A 59 3.38 3.02 17.39
N THR A 60 3.90 3.51 18.50
CA THR A 60 5.33 3.85 18.65
C THR A 60 6.10 2.85 19.51
N THR A 61 5.37 2.02 20.25
CA THR A 61 5.90 0.90 21.05
C THR A 61 5.41 -0.43 20.50
N LEU A 62 6.12 -1.52 20.81
CA LEU A 62 5.73 -2.87 20.37
C LEU A 62 4.29 -3.20 20.81
N SER A 63 3.95 -3.00 22.09
CA SER A 63 2.61 -3.30 22.59
C SER A 63 1.48 -2.48 21.95
N GLN A 64 1.73 -1.22 21.59
CA GLN A 64 0.75 -0.42 20.85
C GLN A 64 0.56 -0.91 19.41
N VAL A 65 1.65 -1.40 18.80
CA VAL A 65 1.60 -1.99 17.47
C VAL A 65 0.87 -3.32 17.51
N GLU A 66 1.21 -4.21 18.44
CA GLU A 66 0.56 -5.51 18.65
C GLU A 66 -0.96 -5.35 18.83
N GLU A 67 -1.40 -4.41 19.66
CA GLU A 67 -2.83 -4.14 19.88
C GLU A 67 -3.56 -3.76 18.58
N GLN A 68 -2.95 -2.92 17.75
CA GLN A 68 -3.52 -2.53 16.44
C GLN A 68 -3.49 -3.67 15.43
N LEU A 69 -2.45 -4.52 15.46
CA LEU A 69 -2.34 -5.70 14.62
C LEU A 69 -3.41 -6.72 14.96
N ASP A 70 -3.58 -7.04 16.25
CA ASP A 70 -4.61 -7.96 16.75
C ASP A 70 -6.01 -7.49 16.34
N GLN A 71 -6.28 -6.18 16.50
CA GLN A 71 -7.54 -5.58 16.06
C GLN A 71 -7.72 -5.73 14.54
N GLY A 72 -6.70 -5.39 13.76
CA GLY A 72 -6.74 -5.43 12.30
C GLY A 72 -6.92 -6.85 11.75
N GLU A 73 -6.19 -7.83 12.29
CA GLU A 73 -6.32 -9.24 11.90
C GLU A 73 -7.72 -9.79 12.21
N ALA A 74 -8.25 -9.50 13.40
CA ALA A 74 -9.60 -9.93 13.78
C ALA A 74 -10.67 -9.33 12.84
N LEU A 75 -10.50 -8.07 12.44
CA LEU A 75 -11.39 -7.42 11.48
C LEU A 75 -11.27 -8.03 10.08
N LEU A 76 -10.05 -8.26 9.57
CA LEU A 76 -9.83 -8.86 8.26
C LEU A 76 -10.37 -10.30 8.17
N ASP A 77 -10.18 -11.11 9.21
CA ASP A 77 -10.75 -12.46 9.27
C ASP A 77 -12.28 -12.40 9.26
N ARG A 78 -12.89 -11.51 10.06
CA ARG A 78 -14.35 -11.39 10.14
C ARG A 78 -14.98 -10.90 8.83
N LEU A 79 -14.41 -9.85 8.22
CA LEU A 79 -14.99 -9.15 7.07
C LEU A 79 -14.75 -9.90 5.76
N VAL A 80 -13.54 -10.45 5.56
CA VAL A 80 -13.12 -11.03 4.28
C VAL A 80 -12.37 -12.36 4.40
N ARG A 81 -12.30 -12.97 5.60
CA ARG A 81 -11.63 -14.26 5.85
C ARG A 81 -10.16 -14.26 5.42
N LEU A 82 -9.51 -13.11 5.58
CA LEU A 82 -8.12 -12.92 5.22
C LEU A 82 -7.25 -12.90 6.46
N LYS A 83 -6.16 -13.68 6.42
CA LYS A 83 -5.02 -13.52 7.32
C LYS A 83 -3.88 -12.87 6.55
N THR A 84 -3.26 -11.87 7.14
CA THR A 84 -2.13 -11.14 6.56
C THR A 84 -1.02 -11.06 7.59
N HIS A 85 0.22 -11.16 7.12
CA HIS A 85 1.42 -10.90 7.91
C HIS A 85 2.23 -9.75 7.32
N THR A 86 1.61 -8.86 6.53
CA THR A 86 2.26 -7.64 6.03
C THR A 86 1.84 -6.42 6.84
N VAL A 87 2.81 -5.66 7.34
CA VAL A 87 2.59 -4.45 8.14
C VAL A 87 3.41 -3.27 7.63
N TYR A 88 2.85 -2.07 7.70
CA TYR A 88 3.59 -0.81 7.61
C TYR A 88 3.54 -0.07 8.94
N LEU A 89 4.73 0.23 9.47
CA LEU A 89 4.92 0.98 10.71
C LEU A 89 5.02 2.47 10.36
N GLU A 90 3.99 3.25 10.68
CA GLU A 90 3.96 4.67 10.30
C GLU A 90 4.94 5.51 11.11
N LYS A 91 5.12 5.16 12.39
CA LYS A 91 5.91 5.93 13.35
C LYS A 91 6.93 5.09 14.12
N ALA A 92 6.72 3.77 14.21
CA ALA A 92 7.56 2.89 15.01
C ALA A 92 8.99 2.78 14.46
N GLY A 93 9.96 2.60 15.36
CA GLY A 93 11.37 2.52 15.03
C GLY A 93 11.83 1.13 14.55
N ARG A 94 13.13 1.03 14.22
CA ARG A 94 13.75 -0.22 13.76
C ARG A 94 13.67 -1.36 14.79
N ASP A 95 13.68 -1.05 16.08
CA ASP A 95 13.62 -2.07 17.13
C ASP A 95 12.26 -2.80 17.10
N VAL A 96 11.17 -2.06 16.94
CA VAL A 96 9.81 -2.63 16.77
C VAL A 96 9.74 -3.43 15.47
N SER A 97 10.26 -2.88 14.36
CA SER A 97 10.30 -3.59 13.08
C SER A 97 11.06 -4.93 13.16
N SER A 98 12.16 -4.95 13.92
CA SER A 98 12.99 -6.16 14.08
C SER A 98 12.25 -7.21 14.91
N ALA A 99 11.63 -6.81 16.02
CA ALA A 99 10.83 -7.71 16.86
C ALA A 99 9.69 -8.36 16.05
N LEU A 100 8.93 -7.56 15.30
CA LEU A 100 7.85 -8.08 14.46
C LEU A 100 8.37 -9.03 13.36
N SER A 101 9.54 -8.72 12.78
CA SER A 101 10.15 -9.60 11.78
C SER A 101 10.54 -10.97 12.38
N GLU A 102 11.01 -11.00 13.63
CA GLU A 102 11.28 -12.24 14.37
C GLU A 102 10.00 -13.05 14.64
N GLU A 103 8.85 -12.37 14.73
CA GLU A 103 7.52 -12.98 14.86
C GLU A 103 6.89 -13.38 13.52
N GLY A 104 7.57 -13.12 12.40
CA GLY A 104 7.14 -13.51 11.07
C GLY A 104 6.38 -12.43 10.29
N TRP A 105 6.32 -11.20 10.79
CA TRP A 105 5.76 -10.08 10.04
C TRP A 105 6.71 -9.57 8.96
N ALA A 106 6.14 -9.35 7.78
CA ALA A 106 6.73 -8.64 6.67
C ALA A 106 6.53 -7.11 6.86
N CYS A 107 7.57 -6.42 7.35
CA CYS A 107 7.56 -4.97 7.50
C CYS A 107 7.79 -4.25 6.16
N TRP A 108 6.72 -3.72 5.55
CA TRP A 108 6.80 -2.89 4.35
C TRP A 108 7.64 -1.63 4.62
N SER A 109 8.63 -1.39 3.78
CA SER A 109 9.50 -0.21 3.86
C SER A 109 9.62 0.46 2.49
N PRO A 110 8.91 1.58 2.25
CA PRO A 110 8.94 2.26 0.96
C PRO A 110 10.28 2.94 0.70
N GLN A 111 10.73 2.94 -0.55
CA GLN A 111 11.90 3.72 -1.00
C GLN A 111 11.50 5.10 -1.51
N LEU A 112 10.27 5.23 -1.99
CA LEU A 112 9.65 6.48 -2.40
C LEU A 112 8.32 6.60 -1.67
N ASP A 113 8.23 7.53 -0.74
CA ASP A 113 6.99 7.86 -0.08
C ASP A 113 6.38 9.11 -0.73
N GLN A 114 5.15 8.99 -1.22
CA GLN A 114 4.39 10.05 -1.87
C GLN A 114 3.05 10.30 -1.15
N THR A 115 2.89 9.76 0.06
CA THR A 115 1.73 10.03 0.89
C THR A 115 1.68 11.51 1.24
N GLY A 116 0.47 12.09 1.25
CA GLY A 116 0.27 13.49 1.59
C GLY A 116 0.68 14.49 0.50
N ASP A 117 1.32 14.07 -0.59
CA ASP A 117 1.70 14.97 -1.70
C ASP A 117 0.45 15.57 -2.38
N THR A 118 0.31 16.90 -2.31
CA THR A 118 -0.84 17.66 -2.85
C THR A 118 -0.57 18.29 -4.20
N ARG A 119 0.60 18.07 -4.80
CA ARG A 119 0.91 18.57 -6.14
C ARG A 119 0.01 17.92 -7.18
N SER A 120 -0.09 18.55 -8.35
CA SER A 120 -0.89 18.02 -9.45
C SER A 120 -0.41 16.62 -9.87
N ALA A 121 -1.35 15.82 -10.39
CA ALA A 121 -1.06 14.48 -10.91
C ALA A 121 0.06 14.49 -11.97
N ALA A 122 0.12 15.53 -12.82
CA ALA A 122 1.19 15.68 -13.82
C ALA A 122 2.57 15.88 -13.16
N THR A 123 2.66 16.76 -12.16
CA THR A 123 3.91 17.02 -11.44
C THR A 123 4.37 15.79 -10.67
N ARG A 124 3.45 15.10 -9.99
CA ARG A 124 3.73 13.83 -9.29
C ARG A 124 4.19 12.74 -10.25
N SER A 125 3.51 12.57 -11.39
CA SER A 125 3.88 11.61 -12.43
C SER A 125 5.29 11.87 -12.97
N ASN A 126 5.62 13.12 -13.31
CA ASN A 126 6.97 13.48 -13.76
C ASN A 126 8.04 13.20 -12.70
N ALA A 127 7.77 13.55 -11.44
CA ALA A 127 8.70 13.30 -10.36
C ALA A 127 8.94 11.80 -10.15
N LEU A 128 7.90 10.96 -10.24
CA LEU A 128 8.02 9.51 -10.13
C LEU A 128 8.80 8.90 -11.29
N MET A 129 8.52 9.27 -12.55
CA MET A 129 9.27 8.79 -13.71
C MET A 129 10.77 9.12 -13.59
N ASN A 130 11.12 10.35 -13.23
CA ASN A 130 12.52 10.74 -13.01
C ASN A 130 13.18 9.93 -11.88
N ASN A 131 12.44 9.59 -10.83
CA ASN A 131 12.94 8.72 -9.76
C ASN A 131 13.10 7.27 -10.20
N PHE A 132 12.30 6.79 -11.15
CA PHE A 132 12.40 5.45 -11.68
C PHE A 132 13.62 5.35 -12.61
N ASP A 133 13.82 6.33 -13.49
CA ASP A 133 14.95 6.37 -14.43
C ASP A 133 16.31 6.43 -13.73
N SER A 134 16.37 7.06 -12.56
CA SER A 134 17.60 7.22 -11.78
C SER A 134 17.97 6.02 -10.92
N ARG A 135 17.14 4.96 -10.89
CA ARG A 135 17.33 3.80 -10.01
C ARG A 135 17.50 2.53 -10.82
N THR A 136 18.45 1.70 -10.38
CA THR A 136 18.60 0.34 -10.90
C THR A 136 17.85 -0.64 -10.01
N GLY A 137 17.10 -1.56 -10.61
CA GLY A 137 16.36 -2.60 -9.90
C GLY A 137 14.94 -2.22 -9.50
N SER A 138 14.36 -2.97 -8.56
CA SER A 138 12.98 -2.75 -8.14
C SER A 138 12.85 -1.61 -7.16
N VAL A 139 11.84 -0.76 -7.38
CA VAL A 139 11.50 0.35 -6.47
C VAL A 139 10.17 0.07 -5.77
N ARG A 140 10.13 0.28 -4.46
CA ARG A 140 8.92 0.25 -3.61
C ARG A 140 8.38 1.65 -3.40
N VAL A 141 7.14 1.89 -3.82
CA VAL A 141 6.47 3.19 -3.78
C VAL A 141 5.28 3.12 -2.83
N MET A 142 5.18 4.08 -1.91
CA MET A 142 3.98 4.31 -1.10
C MET A 142 3.19 5.49 -1.66
N LEU A 143 1.88 5.31 -1.80
CA LEU A 143 0.90 6.32 -2.18
C LEU A 143 -0.21 6.36 -1.12
N ASP A 144 -0.96 7.45 -1.04
CA ASP A 144 -2.16 7.53 -0.19
C ASP A 144 -3.43 7.13 -0.94
N ASP A 145 -4.51 6.93 -0.20
CA ASP A 145 -5.83 6.54 -0.70
C ASP A 145 -6.74 7.73 -1.08
N ARG A 146 -6.20 8.92 -1.33
CA ARG A 146 -7.01 10.09 -1.73
C ARG A 146 -7.37 10.03 -3.22
N PRO A 147 -8.49 10.66 -3.67
CA PRO A 147 -8.89 10.67 -5.07
C PRO A 147 -7.81 11.15 -6.06
N GLY A 148 -6.99 12.13 -5.65
CA GLY A 148 -5.87 12.63 -6.46
C GLY A 148 -4.79 11.59 -6.75
N THR A 149 -4.75 10.47 -6.04
CA THR A 149 -3.89 9.32 -6.38
C THR A 149 -4.43 8.54 -7.56
N ALA A 150 -5.76 8.42 -7.75
CA ALA A 150 -6.32 7.84 -8.97
C ALA A 150 -5.94 8.69 -10.20
N ASP A 151 -6.03 10.02 -10.10
CA ASP A 151 -5.61 10.94 -11.18
C ASP A 151 -4.11 10.81 -11.51
N LEU A 152 -3.28 10.51 -10.49
CA LEU A 152 -1.87 10.20 -10.69
C LEU A 152 -1.71 8.89 -11.46
N LEU A 153 -2.42 7.83 -11.07
CA LEU A 153 -2.30 6.51 -11.71
C LEU A 153 -2.75 6.54 -13.17
N ASP A 154 -3.85 7.22 -13.48
CA ASP A 154 -4.35 7.44 -14.86
C ASP A 154 -3.26 8.00 -15.79
N ARG A 155 -2.38 8.86 -15.25
CA ARG A 155 -1.25 9.43 -16.00
C ARG A 155 0.02 8.59 -15.95
N LEU A 156 0.29 7.96 -14.81
CA LEU A 156 1.55 7.28 -14.54
C LEU A 156 1.60 5.91 -15.22
N LEU A 157 0.55 5.10 -15.11
CA LEU A 157 0.56 3.71 -15.57
C LEU A 157 0.77 3.59 -17.10
N PRO A 158 0.10 4.39 -17.96
CA PRO A 158 0.35 4.33 -19.40
C PRO A 158 1.76 4.80 -19.80
N ARG A 159 2.39 5.66 -18.99
CA ARG A 159 3.79 6.08 -19.22
C ARG A 159 4.76 4.98 -18.85
N MET A 160 4.54 4.35 -17.70
CA MET A 160 5.31 3.21 -17.26
C MET A 160 5.27 2.08 -18.29
N GLU A 161 4.10 1.77 -18.83
CA GLU A 161 3.96 0.76 -19.88
C GLU A 161 4.76 1.12 -21.14
N ARG A 162 4.68 2.37 -21.62
CA ARG A 162 5.43 2.84 -22.79
C ARG A 162 6.94 2.77 -22.62
N GLU A 163 7.42 2.93 -21.40
CA GLU A 163 8.84 2.91 -21.03
C GLU A 163 9.26 1.54 -20.45
N ASP A 164 8.46 0.49 -20.69
CA ASP A 164 8.74 -0.92 -20.33
C ASP A 164 8.94 -1.19 -18.82
N TYR A 165 8.43 -0.32 -17.96
CA TYR A 165 8.43 -0.53 -16.52
C TYR A 165 7.46 -1.65 -16.13
N ARG A 166 7.98 -2.67 -15.45
CA ARG A 166 7.16 -3.78 -14.93
C ARG A 166 6.68 -3.51 -13.51
N THR A 167 5.39 -3.71 -13.28
CA THR A 167 4.80 -3.77 -11.95
C THR A 167 4.81 -5.20 -11.43
N ARG A 168 4.94 -5.36 -10.12
CA ARG A 168 4.85 -6.64 -9.41
C ARG A 168 4.10 -6.42 -8.11
N LEU A 169 3.37 -7.45 -7.69
CA LEU A 169 2.73 -7.46 -6.39
C LEU A 169 3.78 -7.70 -5.30
N ALA A 170 3.74 -6.89 -4.24
CA ALA A 170 4.55 -7.14 -3.06
C ALA A 170 3.87 -8.23 -2.22
N LEU A 171 4.53 -9.37 -2.04
CA LEU A 171 4.04 -10.47 -1.21
C LEU A 171 4.96 -10.62 0.01
N GLU A 172 4.43 -11.26 1.06
CA GLU A 172 5.09 -11.48 2.36
C GLU A 172 6.50 -12.08 2.25
N THR A 173 6.79 -12.87 1.21
CA THR A 173 8.08 -13.56 1.03
C THR A 173 9.21 -12.70 0.44
N TRP A 174 9.00 -11.41 0.21
CA TRP A 174 9.94 -10.54 -0.55
C TRP A 174 10.46 -9.34 0.24
N PHE A 175 10.33 -9.38 1.57
CA PHE A 175 10.80 -8.32 2.48
C PHE A 175 12.09 -8.72 3.19
#